data_AF-A0A7Y2XAI1-F1
#
_entry.id   AF-A0A7Y2XAI1-F1
#
_cell.length_a   1.000
_cell.length_b   1.000
_cell.length_c   1.000
_cell.angle_alpha   90.00
_cell.angle_beta   90.00
_cell.angle_gamma   90.00
#
_symmetry.space_group_name_H-M   'P 1'
#
loop_
_entity.id
_entity.type
_entity.pdbx_description
1 polymer ?
#
loop_
_entity_poly.entity_id
_entity_poly.type
_entity_poly.pdbx_seq_one_letter_code
_entity_poly.pdbx_strand_id
1 'polypeptide(L)'
;MEETISTGPTRPQFLTILCILTFIGSGWGIVDAITDYFGAEMAGDAVEMVEEEMDEAMDEIEENEDMSDSQKEFLENIFGDITEAITPENIRKSSLVNIISCLLTLFGAILMWQLKRVGYFAYIAGILVMVIGMAVVFEGVVGLAVAGMTGFIGVVFIVLYGVNLKHMK
;
A
#
# COMPACT_ATOMS: atom_id res chain seq x y z
N MET A 1 -47.09 1.34 -29.37
CA MET A 1 -46.55 1.97 -28.14
C MET A 1 -45.05 1.80 -28.22
N GLU A 2 -44.31 2.85 -28.58
CA GLU A 2 -42.85 2.85 -28.44
C GLU A 2 -42.54 3.04 -26.96
N GLU A 3 -42.04 1.99 -26.30
CA GLU A 3 -41.42 2.13 -24.98
C GLU A 3 -40.11 2.89 -25.17
N THR A 4 -40.11 4.19 -24.84
CA THR A 4 -38.87 4.93 -24.62
C THR A 4 -38.20 4.39 -23.37
N ILE A 5 -37.33 3.39 -23.53
CA ILE A 5 -36.46 2.91 -22.45
C ILE A 5 -35.57 4.09 -22.06
N SER A 6 -35.83 4.65 -20.88
CA SER A 6 -34.97 5.66 -20.26
C SER A 6 -33.61 5.02 -19.99
N THR A 7 -32.68 5.17 -20.94
CA THR A 7 -31.28 4.78 -20.77
C THR A 7 -30.63 5.76 -19.80
N GLY A 8 -30.85 5.54 -18.50
CA GLY A 8 -30.06 6.19 -17.46
C GLY A 8 -28.57 6.01 -17.76
N PRO A 9 -27.69 6.92 -17.30
CA PRO A 9 -26.28 6.87 -17.64
C PRO A 9 -25.69 5.49 -17.32
N THR A 10 -25.36 4.75 -18.37
CA THR A 10 -24.80 3.41 -18.25
C THR A 10 -23.34 3.53 -17.89
N ARG A 11 -22.94 2.88 -16.80
CA ARG A 11 -21.54 2.89 -16.37
C ARG A 11 -20.68 2.19 -17.44
N PRO A 12 -19.55 2.78 -17.87
CA PRO A 12 -18.61 2.12 -18.76
C PRO A 12 -18.14 0.77 -18.21
N GLN A 13 -17.97 -0.24 -19.08
CA GLN A 13 -17.43 -1.54 -18.69
C GLN A 13 -16.05 -1.40 -18.04
N PHE A 14 -15.20 -0.53 -18.60
CA PHE A 14 -13.87 -0.27 -18.06
C PHE A 14 -13.91 0.28 -16.62
N LEU A 15 -14.75 1.28 -16.35
CA LEU A 15 -14.95 1.80 -15.00
C LEU A 15 -15.48 0.72 -14.03
N THR A 16 -16.35 -0.17 -14.51
CA THR A 16 -16.84 -1.31 -13.71
C THR A 16 -15.70 -2.20 -13.25
N ILE A 17 -14.81 -2.58 -14.17
CA ILE A 17 -13.66 -3.45 -13.87
C ILE A 17 -12.74 -2.79 -12.84
N LEU A 18 -12.42 -1.50 -13.02
CA LEU A 18 -11.57 -0.77 -12.07
C LEU A 18 -12.15 -0.76 -10.66
N CYS A 19 -13.46 -0.50 -10.52
CA CYS A 19 -14.11 -0.55 -9.21
C CYS A 19 -14.08 -1.95 -8.60
N ILE A 20 -14.31 -3.02 -9.37
CA ILE A 20 -14.22 -4.40 -8.87
C ILE A 20 -12.79 -4.70 -8.39
N LEU A 21 -11.78 -4.32 -9.18
CA LEU A 21 -10.37 -4.50 -8.80
C LEU A 21 -10.05 -3.74 -7.50
N THR A 22 -10.62 -2.55 -7.33
CA THR A 22 -10.46 -1.78 -6.08
C THR A 22 -11.19 -2.45 -4.91
N PHE A 23 -12.40 -2.96 -5.11
CA PHE A 23 -13.14 -3.69 -4.07
C PHE A 23 -12.41 -4.94 -3.61
N ILE A 24 -11.83 -5.70 -4.53
CA ILE A 24 -11.04 -6.89 -4.20
C ILE A 24 -9.74 -6.47 -3.50
N GLY A 25 -8.98 -5.53 -4.09
CA GLY A 25 -7.69 -5.11 -3.55
C GLY A 25 -7.80 -4.49 -2.15
N SER A 26 -8.71 -3.53 -1.97
CA SER A 26 -8.91 -2.89 -0.67
C SER A 26 -9.70 -3.76 0.31
N GLY A 27 -10.57 -4.64 -0.18
CA GLY A 27 -11.25 -5.63 0.67
C GLY A 27 -10.25 -6.63 1.27
N TRP A 28 -9.33 -7.15 0.46
CA TRP A 28 -8.25 -8.01 0.92
C TRP A 28 -7.29 -7.24 1.83
N GLY A 29 -6.87 -6.03 1.44
CA GLY A 29 -5.93 -5.21 2.22
C GLY A 29 -6.43 -4.89 3.63
N ILE A 30 -7.74 -4.75 3.84
CA ILE A 30 -8.31 -4.57 5.19
C ILE A 30 -8.17 -5.84 6.03
N VAL A 31 -8.45 -7.02 5.46
CA VAL A 31 -8.31 -8.30 6.17
C VAL A 31 -6.86 -8.54 6.57
N ASP A 32 -5.95 -8.28 5.64
CA ASP A 32 -4.50 -8.37 5.83
C ASP A 32 -4.04 -7.46 6.96
N ALA A 33 -4.35 -6.16 6.88
CA ALA A 33 -3.99 -5.20 7.91
C ALA A 33 -4.60 -5.48 9.29
N ILE A 34 -5.81 -6.03 9.36
CA ILE A 34 -6.40 -6.46 10.63
C ILE A 34 -5.60 -7.63 11.21
N THR A 35 -5.24 -8.60 10.36
CA THR A 35 -4.43 -9.75 10.76
C THR A 35 -3.08 -9.30 11.30
N ASP A 36 -2.40 -8.40 10.59
CA ASP A 36 -1.10 -7.86 10.99
C ASP A 36 -1.20 -7.05 12.29
N TYR A 37 -2.22 -6.21 12.44
CA TYR A 37 -2.39 -5.38 13.63
C TYR A 37 -2.54 -6.22 14.91
N PHE A 38 -3.36 -7.27 14.87
CA PHE A 38 -3.56 -8.18 16.01
C PHE A 38 -2.46 -9.22 16.15
N GLY A 39 -1.80 -9.59 15.04
CA GLY A 39 -0.71 -10.56 14.98
C GLY A 39 0.66 -9.97 15.34
N ALA A 40 0.82 -8.66 15.37
CA ALA A 40 2.12 -7.99 15.57
C ALA A 40 2.89 -8.44 16.82
N GLU A 41 2.22 -8.77 17.92
CA GLU A 41 2.88 -9.30 19.13
C GLU A 41 3.31 -10.76 18.97
N MET A 42 2.52 -11.58 18.28
CA MET A 42 2.90 -12.97 17.96
C MET A 42 3.98 -13.04 16.88
N ALA A 43 4.06 -12.00 16.04
CA ALA A 43 5.16 -11.81 15.12
C ALA A 43 6.44 -11.39 15.85
N GLY A 44 6.38 -10.86 17.08
CA GLY A 44 7.56 -10.47 17.86
C GLY A 44 8.59 -11.59 18.01
N ASP A 45 8.15 -12.79 18.41
CA ASP A 45 9.03 -13.96 18.52
C ASP A 45 9.62 -14.40 17.16
N ALA A 46 8.87 -14.19 16.07
CA ALA A 46 9.36 -14.46 14.72
C ALA A 46 10.31 -13.37 14.21
N VAL A 47 10.13 -12.14 14.68
CA VAL A 47 11.01 -11.00 14.42
C VAL A 47 12.33 -11.18 15.16
N GLU A 48 12.33 -11.67 16.39
CA GLU A 48 13.57 -12.01 17.11
C GLU A 48 14.42 -13.02 16.33
N MET A 49 13.82 -14.09 15.78
CA MET A 49 14.57 -15.03 14.92
C MET A 49 15.10 -14.38 13.63
N VAL A 50 14.34 -13.46 13.04
CA VAL A 50 14.76 -12.72 11.84
C VAL A 50 15.87 -11.73 12.17
N GLU A 51 15.84 -11.11 13.36
CA GLU A 51 16.90 -10.25 13.87
C GLU A 51 18.18 -11.06 14.11
N GLU A 52 18.10 -12.23 14.75
CA GLU A 52 19.26 -13.12 14.97
C GLU A 52 19.89 -13.56 13.63
N GLU A 53 19.10 -14.03 12.65
CA GLU A 53 19.64 -14.41 11.34
C GLU A 53 20.23 -13.22 10.57
N MET A 54 19.69 -12.03 10.79
CA MET A 54 20.16 -10.80 10.15
C MET A 54 21.45 -10.28 10.79
N ASP A 55 21.59 -10.41 12.11
CA ASP A 55 22.84 -10.12 12.83
C ASP A 55 23.96 -11.06 12.40
N GLU A 56 23.69 -12.37 12.30
CA GLU A 56 24.67 -13.34 11.76
C GLU A 56 25.09 -12.98 10.33
N ALA A 57 24.14 -12.56 9.49
CA ALA A 57 24.45 -12.12 8.13
C ALA A 57 25.28 -10.82 8.09
N MET A 58 25.11 -9.91 9.06
CA MET A 58 25.92 -8.70 9.17
C MET A 58 27.37 -9.04 9.57
N ASP A 59 27.56 -9.94 10.53
CA ASP A 59 28.89 -10.41 10.94
C ASP A 59 29.64 -11.01 9.73
N GLU A 60 28.96 -11.81 8.90
CA GLU A 60 29.55 -12.36 7.67
C GLU A 60 29.97 -11.27 6.66
N ILE A 61 29.21 -10.18 6.56
CA ILE A 61 29.51 -9.04 5.67
C ILE A 61 30.71 -8.25 6.19
N GLU A 62 30.77 -7.99 7.50
CA GLU A 62 31.89 -7.30 8.15
C GLU A 62 33.19 -8.09 7.95
N GLU A 63 33.15 -9.41 8.12
CA GLU A 63 34.32 -10.29 7.97
C GLU A 63 34.73 -10.54 6.50
N ASN A 64 33.88 -10.19 5.53
CA ASN A 64 34.15 -10.47 4.11
C ASN A 64 35.27 -9.59 3.54
N GLU A 65 36.46 -10.15 3.34
CA GLU A 65 37.62 -9.40 2.79
C GLU A 65 37.49 -9.04 1.30
N ASP A 66 36.59 -9.69 0.54
CA ASP A 66 36.40 -9.44 -0.90
C ASP A 66 35.49 -8.23 -1.18
N MET A 67 34.78 -7.73 -0.17
CA MET A 67 33.89 -6.57 -0.27
C MET A 67 34.61 -5.26 0.07
N SER A 68 34.38 -4.22 -0.74
CA SER A 68 34.87 -2.88 -0.41
C SER A 68 34.11 -2.28 0.78
N ASP A 69 34.77 -1.40 1.54
CA ASP A 69 34.17 -0.70 2.69
C ASP A 69 32.84 -0.01 2.33
N SER A 70 32.78 0.61 1.14
CA SER A 70 31.55 1.27 0.67
C SER A 70 30.38 0.32 0.40
N GLN A 71 30.66 -0.95 0.07
CA GLN A 71 29.63 -1.96 -0.13
C GLN A 71 29.16 -2.52 1.20
N LYS A 72 30.07 -2.71 2.17
CA LYS A 72 29.73 -3.11 3.54
C LYS A 72 28.84 -2.08 4.21
N GLU A 73 29.26 -0.81 4.20
CA GLU A 73 28.49 0.30 4.76
C GLU A 73 27.10 0.44 4.10
N PHE A 74 27.00 0.23 2.78
CA PHE A 74 25.70 0.25 2.10
C PHE A 74 24.78 -0.91 2.54
N LEU A 75 25.32 -2.13 2.70
CA LEU A 75 24.54 -3.27 3.17
C LEU A 75 24.14 -3.11 4.63
N GLU A 76 25.06 -2.72 5.52
CA GLU A 76 24.80 -2.45 6.94
C GLU A 76 23.65 -1.44 7.10
N ASN A 77 23.66 -0.35 6.33
CA ASN A 77 22.57 0.64 6.36
C ASN A 77 21.23 0.04 5.88
N ILE A 78 21.23 -0.82 4.85
CA ILE A 78 19.99 -1.48 4.40
C ILE A 78 19.48 -2.46 5.46
N PHE A 79 20.35 -3.29 6.04
CA PHE A 79 19.97 -4.25 7.06
C PHE A 79 19.44 -3.55 8.32
N GLY A 80 20.11 -2.47 8.76
CA GLY A 80 19.63 -1.60 9.84
C GLY A 80 18.25 -0.99 9.54
N ASP A 81 18.01 -0.50 8.33
CA ASP A 81 16.69 0.01 7.96
C ASP A 81 15.60 -1.11 7.96
N ILE A 82 15.98 -2.35 7.60
CA ILE A 82 15.06 -3.51 7.60
C ILE A 82 14.73 -3.96 9.02
N THR A 83 15.71 -4.09 9.91
CA THR A 83 15.46 -4.45 11.33
C THR A 83 14.50 -3.44 11.97
N GLU A 84 14.77 -2.14 11.80
CA GLU A 84 13.92 -1.08 12.34
C GLU A 84 12.51 -1.10 11.73
N ALA A 85 12.37 -1.48 10.46
CA ALA A 85 11.08 -1.55 9.77
C ALA A 85 10.17 -2.68 10.28
N ILE A 86 10.71 -3.84 10.66
CA ILE A 86 9.91 -5.04 11.02
C ILE A 86 9.55 -5.08 12.52
N THR A 87 9.68 -3.96 13.24
CA THR A 87 9.25 -3.91 14.65
C THR A 87 7.73 -4.05 14.80
N PRO A 88 7.24 -4.67 15.90
CA PRO A 88 5.79 -4.77 16.18
C PRO A 88 5.07 -3.41 16.19
N GLU A 89 5.77 -2.35 16.59
CA GLU A 89 5.25 -0.98 16.55
C GLU A 89 5.01 -0.50 15.11
N ASN A 90 5.98 -0.66 14.23
CA ASN A 90 5.87 -0.24 12.82
C ASN A 90 4.87 -1.11 12.05
N ILE A 91 4.77 -2.40 12.34
CA ILE A 91 3.72 -3.28 11.80
C ILE A 91 2.33 -2.76 12.20
N ARG A 92 2.12 -2.39 13.48
CA ARG A 92 0.83 -1.82 13.92
C ARG A 92 0.51 -0.49 13.25
N LYS A 93 1.49 0.41 13.17
CA LYS A 93 1.31 1.72 12.52
C LYS A 93 0.99 1.59 11.03
N SER A 94 1.75 0.78 10.31
CA SER A 94 1.52 0.52 8.87
C SER A 94 0.16 -0.14 8.62
N SER A 95 -0.26 -1.06 9.48
CA SER A 95 -1.60 -1.65 9.44
C SER A 95 -2.70 -0.60 9.58
N LEU A 96 -2.59 0.33 10.53
CA LEU A 96 -3.57 1.41 10.69
C LEU A 96 -3.61 2.33 9.46
N VAL A 97 -2.43 2.68 8.91
CA VAL A 97 -2.34 3.45 7.66
C VAL A 97 -3.06 2.72 6.52
N ASN A 98 -2.83 1.41 6.38
CA ASN A 98 -3.44 0.60 5.34
C ASN A 98 -4.97 0.52 5.50
N ILE A 99 -5.48 0.34 6.73
CA ILE A 99 -6.92 0.33 7.00
C ILE A 99 -7.55 1.66 6.59
N ILE A 100 -6.98 2.79 7.01
CA ILE A 100 -7.53 4.12 6.70
C ILE A 100 -7.49 4.37 5.18
N SER A 101 -6.37 4.04 4.53
CA SER A 101 -6.24 4.12 3.08
C SER A 101 -7.31 3.28 2.37
N CYS A 102 -7.43 2.00 2.73
CA CYS A 102 -8.38 1.08 2.11
C CYS A 102 -9.84 1.51 2.31
N LEU A 103 -10.19 2.07 3.47
CA LEU A 103 -11.52 2.63 3.70
C LEU A 103 -11.80 3.83 2.77
N LEU A 104 -10.81 4.72 2.59
CA LEU A 104 -10.93 5.86 1.69
C LEU A 104 -11.01 5.43 0.21
N THR A 105 -10.19 4.47 -0.22
CA THR A 105 -10.22 3.97 -1.60
C THR A 105 -11.50 3.17 -1.89
N LEU A 106 -11.99 2.36 -0.95
CA LEU A 106 -13.29 1.69 -1.07
C LEU A 106 -14.44 2.70 -1.13
N PHE A 107 -14.44 3.69 -0.25
CA PHE A 107 -15.43 4.75 -0.27
C PHE A 107 -15.42 5.51 -1.60
N GLY A 108 -14.22 5.85 -2.09
CA GLY A 108 -14.03 6.45 -3.41
C GLY A 108 -14.57 5.57 -4.53
N ALA A 109 -14.26 4.26 -4.52
CA ALA A 109 -14.74 3.31 -5.51
C ALA A 109 -16.27 3.10 -5.46
N ILE A 110 -16.90 3.12 -4.28
CA ILE A 110 -18.36 3.05 -4.13
C ILE A 110 -19.01 4.29 -4.75
N LEU A 111 -18.45 5.48 -4.53
CA LEU A 111 -18.95 6.71 -5.16
C LEU A 111 -18.74 6.68 -6.69
N MET A 112 -17.60 6.21 -7.17
CA MET A 112 -17.34 6.04 -8.61
C MET A 112 -18.23 4.96 -9.24
N TRP A 113 -18.60 3.91 -8.50
CA TRP A 113 -19.58 2.91 -8.92
C TRP A 113 -20.95 3.55 -9.20
N GLN A 114 -21.30 4.58 -8.43
CA GLN A 114 -22.49 5.42 -8.60
C GLN A 114 -22.30 6.60 -9.57
N LEU A 115 -21.19 6.64 -10.33
CA LEU A 115 -20.84 7.70 -11.26
C LEU A 115 -20.70 9.10 -10.62
N LYS A 116 -20.30 9.19 -9.35
CA LYS A 116 -20.05 10.47 -8.66
C LYS A 116 -18.57 10.84 -8.74
N ARG A 117 -18.27 12.03 -9.29
CA ARG A 117 -16.90 12.50 -9.50
C ARG A 117 -16.12 12.70 -8.20
N VAL A 118 -16.81 12.97 -7.10
CA VAL A 118 -16.21 13.10 -5.75
C VAL A 118 -15.48 11.83 -5.33
N GLY A 119 -15.92 10.66 -5.80
CA GLY A 119 -15.27 9.38 -5.49
C GLY A 119 -13.82 9.29 -5.97
N TYR A 120 -13.50 9.94 -7.08
CA TYR A 120 -12.14 9.99 -7.60
C TYR A 120 -11.17 10.70 -6.65
N PHE A 121 -11.59 11.82 -6.07
CA PHE A 121 -10.77 12.58 -5.13
C PHE A 121 -10.64 11.87 -3.78
N ALA A 122 -11.69 11.17 -3.33
CA ALA A 122 -11.60 10.29 -2.16
C ALA A 122 -10.61 9.14 -2.39
N TYR A 123 -10.60 8.55 -3.59
CA TYR A 123 -9.62 7.54 -3.96
C TYR A 123 -8.18 8.08 -3.95
N ILE A 124 -7.94 9.26 -4.56
CA ILE A 124 -6.62 9.93 -4.50
C ILE A 124 -6.20 10.17 -3.05
N ALA A 125 -7.11 10.66 -2.19
CA ALA A 125 -6.81 10.88 -0.79
C ALA A 125 -6.38 9.58 -0.08
N GLY A 126 -7.05 8.46 -0.35
CA GLY A 126 -6.64 7.15 0.16
C GLY A 126 -5.23 6.76 -0.29
N ILE A 127 -4.91 6.91 -1.58
CA ILE A 127 -3.55 6.64 -2.10
C ILE A 127 -2.50 7.55 -1.44
N LEU A 128 -2.81 8.85 -1.25
CA LEU A 128 -1.89 9.76 -0.58
C LEU A 128 -1.67 9.38 0.89
N VAL A 129 -2.72 8.98 1.61
CA VAL A 129 -2.60 8.47 2.98
C VAL A 129 -1.69 7.24 3.02
N MET A 130 -1.84 6.33 2.06
CA MET A 130 -0.99 5.13 1.97
C MET A 130 0.47 5.49 1.72
N VAL A 131 0.76 6.27 0.68
CA VAL A 131 2.13 6.58 0.27
C VAL A 131 2.85 7.40 1.33
N ILE A 132 2.21 8.46 1.83
CA ILE A 132 2.82 9.32 2.85
C ILE A 132 2.90 8.57 4.18
N GLY A 133 1.86 7.83 4.55
CA GLY A 133 1.83 7.06 5.79
C GLY A 133 2.92 6.00 5.83
N MET A 134 3.11 5.22 4.76
CA MET A 134 4.16 4.21 4.71
C MET A 134 5.57 4.81 4.71
N ALA A 135 5.78 5.95 4.02
CA ALA A 135 7.06 6.65 4.06
C ALA A 135 7.42 7.16 5.47
N VAL A 136 6.41 7.58 6.24
CA VAL A 136 6.59 8.06 7.63
C VAL A 136 6.74 6.90 8.62
N VAL A 137 6.15 5.74 8.35
CA VAL A 137 6.22 4.60 9.28
C VAL A 137 7.57 3.89 9.24
N PHE A 138 8.12 3.66 8.05
CA PHE A 138 9.32 2.83 7.90
C PHE A 138 10.62 3.61 7.75
N GLU A 139 10.55 4.93 7.49
CA GLU A 139 11.72 5.82 7.29
C GLU A 139 12.78 5.24 6.30
N GLY A 140 13.95 5.88 6.18
CA GLY A 140 15.08 5.35 5.42
C GLY A 140 14.82 4.90 3.97
N VAL A 141 15.61 3.94 3.51
CA VAL A 141 15.51 3.34 2.17
C VAL A 141 14.29 2.43 2.08
N VAL A 142 13.95 1.71 3.15
CA VAL A 142 12.80 0.78 3.19
C VAL A 142 11.48 1.54 3.02
N GLY A 143 11.27 2.62 3.76
CA GLY A 143 10.07 3.46 3.64
C GLY A 143 9.93 4.09 2.26
N LEU A 144 11.04 4.56 1.66
CA LEU A 144 11.02 5.06 0.27
C LEU A 144 10.69 3.95 -0.74
N ALA A 145 11.23 2.75 -0.56
CA ALA A 145 10.97 1.61 -1.44
C ALA A 145 9.50 1.17 -1.37
N VAL A 146 8.96 1.00 -0.16
CA VAL A 146 7.56 0.60 0.07
C VAL A 146 6.60 1.68 -0.43
N ALA A 147 6.87 2.96 -0.12
CA ALA A 147 6.06 4.08 -0.61
C ALA A 147 6.12 4.22 -2.13
N GLY A 148 7.28 3.98 -2.74
CA GLY A 148 7.46 4.02 -4.20
C GLY A 148 6.67 2.92 -4.92
N MET A 149 6.74 1.68 -4.42
CA MET A 149 6.02 0.55 -4.99
C MET A 149 4.50 0.74 -4.90
N THR A 150 4.01 1.11 -3.72
CA THR A 150 2.58 1.37 -3.49
C THR A 150 2.08 2.58 -4.27
N GLY A 151 2.88 3.65 -4.32
CA GLY A 151 2.59 4.86 -5.07
C GLY A 151 2.50 4.60 -6.58
N PHE A 152 3.37 3.76 -7.15
CA PHE A 152 3.32 3.40 -8.56
C PHE A 152 1.97 2.78 -8.95
N ILE A 153 1.52 1.76 -8.19
CA ILE A 153 0.22 1.11 -8.43
C ILE A 153 -0.92 2.11 -8.26
N GLY A 154 -0.87 2.93 -7.20
CA GLY A 154 -1.85 3.97 -6.95
C GLY A 154 -1.96 4.98 -8.10
N VAL A 155 -0.83 5.47 -8.61
CA VAL A 155 -0.77 6.40 -9.75
C VAL A 155 -1.35 5.77 -11.01
N VAL A 156 -1.06 4.49 -11.28
CA VAL A 156 -1.67 3.77 -12.40
C VAL A 156 -3.19 3.81 -12.26
N PHE A 157 -3.76 3.42 -11.12
CA PHE A 157 -5.21 3.44 -10.91
C PHE A 157 -5.80 4.85 -10.98
N ILE A 158 -5.11 5.87 -10.46
CA ILE A 158 -5.50 7.27 -10.57
C ILE A 158 -5.61 7.66 -12.05
N VAL A 159 -4.64 7.32 -12.89
CA VAL A 159 -4.70 7.62 -14.34
C VAL A 159 -5.87 6.86 -14.99
N LEU A 160 -6.04 5.57 -14.68
CA LEU A 160 -7.11 4.74 -15.28
C LEU A 160 -8.51 5.26 -14.89
N TYR A 161 -8.73 5.63 -13.63
CA TYR A 161 -9.97 6.30 -13.21
C TYR A 161 -10.11 7.70 -13.82
N GLY A 162 -9.00 8.43 -13.94
CA GLY A 162 -8.91 9.76 -14.54
C GLY A 162 -9.47 9.79 -15.97
N VAL A 163 -9.12 8.80 -16.79
CA VAL A 163 -9.64 8.65 -18.16
C VAL A 163 -11.17 8.43 -18.20
N ASN A 164 -11.75 7.91 -17.11
CA ASN A 164 -13.19 7.70 -16.97
C ASN A 164 -13.94 8.89 -16.35
N LEU A 165 -13.27 9.98 -15.95
CA LEU A 165 -13.90 11.11 -15.26
C LEU A 165 -15.03 11.76 -16.05
N LYS A 166 -14.94 11.78 -17.38
CA LYS A 166 -15.99 12.31 -18.26
C LYS A 166 -17.34 11.59 -18.14
N HIS A 167 -17.33 10.37 -17.61
CA HIS A 167 -18.54 9.57 -17.39
C HIS A 167 -19.13 9.76 -15.99
N MET A 168 -18.44 10.48 -15.10
CA MET A 168 -18.87 10.77 -13.74
C MET A 168 -19.43 12.20 -13.65
N LYS A 169 -20.44 12.39 -12.82
CA LYS A 169 -21.10 13.67 -12.56
C LYS A 169 -20.67 14.27 -11.23
#